data_AF-A0A0S4KJI4-F1
#
_entry.id   AF-A0A0S4KJI4-F1
#
_cell.length_a   1.000
_cell.length_b   1.000
_cell.length_c   1.000
_cell.angle_alpha   90.00
_cell.angle_beta   90.00
_cell.angle_gamma   90.00
#
_symmetry.space_group_name_H-M   'P 1'
#
loop_
_entity.id
_entity.type
_entity.pdbx_description
1 polymer ?
#
loop_
_entity_poly.entity_id
_entity_poly.type
_entity_poly.pdbx_seq_one_letter_code
_entity_poly.pdbx_strand_id
1 'polypeptide(L)'
;IFPFNSSFLNDIRVDSTGTRAYMTDTNLAGNGAVVVLDISSGYVRRVSNPTMLIQPGYVVDVGGALFPSVQAPSDGIGLAPDGSALYYSVITGSHLFRVPTDMLFDASVTDDAIFAATTILFNKSTSSDGMDVVDVTDLSDESAPPTWAAIYGDFVHDALALLTFGSQQQSVVTGEEGNTIGTLTQSQQRMEWVDTIVADKNPQDMQGSIVVYFTSNRLPRYVTWSMDFSGGRGSNMRVWKMVVPRASSPRSPKSSNNAPTWTVAVMATLAALLAALIAFYWVVRRAKVNRPETSFLIHETEKPV
;
A
#
# COMPACT_ATOMS: atom_id res chain seq x y z
N ILE A 1 1.52 -16.80 26.11
CA ILE A 1 2.33 -15.72 25.50
C ILE A 1 3.78 -16.19 25.49
N PHE A 2 4.52 -15.96 24.41
CA PHE A 2 5.94 -16.31 24.36
C PHE A 2 6.74 -15.55 25.43
N PRO A 3 7.88 -16.09 25.89
CA PRO A 3 8.76 -15.34 26.80
C PRO A 3 9.21 -14.02 26.16
N PHE A 4 9.42 -12.99 26.99
CA PHE A 4 9.76 -11.62 26.56
C PHE A 4 10.97 -11.54 25.61
N ASN A 5 11.89 -12.51 25.66
CA ASN A 5 13.09 -12.55 24.83
C ASN A 5 12.87 -13.13 23.42
N SER A 6 11.64 -13.54 23.11
CA SER A 6 11.27 -14.14 21.82
C SER A 6 10.08 -13.46 21.15
N SER A 7 9.29 -12.69 21.90
CA SER A 7 8.27 -11.82 21.33
C SER A 7 8.87 -10.48 20.89
N PHE A 8 8.38 -9.95 19.78
CA PHE A 8 8.61 -8.58 19.35
C PHE A 8 7.24 -7.96 19.09
N LEU A 9 6.65 -7.35 20.13
CA LEU A 9 5.44 -6.55 19.98
C LEU A 9 5.78 -5.29 19.21
N ASN A 10 5.07 -5.03 18.11
CA ASN A 10 5.37 -3.90 17.22
C ASN A 10 4.23 -2.86 17.24
N ASP A 11 3.21 -3.03 16.41
CA ASP A 11 2.09 -2.10 16.34
C ASP A 11 0.98 -2.41 17.36
N ILE A 12 0.17 -1.40 17.70
CA ILE A 12 -0.99 -1.51 18.58
C ILE A 12 -2.22 -0.75 18.04
N ARG A 13 -3.39 -1.35 18.17
CA ARG A 13 -4.70 -0.70 18.06
C ARG A 13 -5.49 -0.90 19.34
N VAL A 14 -6.24 0.11 19.73
CA VAL A 14 -7.12 0.07 20.90
C VAL A 14 -8.54 0.35 20.43
N ASP A 15 -9.50 -0.41 20.94
CA ASP A 15 -10.90 -0.22 20.63
C ASP A 15 -11.46 1.10 21.20
N SER A 16 -12.65 1.47 20.75
CA SER A 16 -13.30 2.71 21.18
C SER A 16 -13.67 2.73 22.68
N THR A 17 -13.74 1.57 23.33
CA THR A 17 -13.96 1.46 24.78
C THR A 17 -12.69 1.79 25.57
N GLY A 18 -11.51 1.70 24.94
CA GLY A 18 -10.23 1.86 25.60
C GLY A 18 -9.81 0.64 26.43
N THR A 19 -10.55 -0.46 26.37
CA THR A 19 -10.30 -1.65 27.21
C THR A 19 -9.74 -2.84 26.44
N ARG A 20 -9.89 -2.87 25.12
CA ARG A 20 -9.36 -3.96 24.29
C ARG A 20 -8.26 -3.44 23.39
N ALA A 21 -7.12 -4.10 23.45
CA ALA A 21 -5.96 -3.83 22.62
C ALA A 21 -5.64 -5.03 21.71
N TYR A 22 -5.15 -4.71 20.52
CA TYR A 22 -4.70 -5.65 19.51
C TYR A 22 -3.28 -5.25 19.13
N MET A 23 -2.34 -6.19 19.20
CA MET A 23 -0.93 -5.92 18.93
C MET A 23 -0.40 -6.96 17.97
N THR A 24 0.47 -6.58 17.06
CA THR A 24 1.26 -7.55 16.30
C THR A 24 2.45 -8.00 17.12
N ASP A 25 2.73 -9.30 17.05
CA ASP A 25 3.96 -9.90 17.53
C ASP A 25 4.73 -10.38 16.30
N THR A 26 5.57 -9.50 15.76
CA THR A 26 6.32 -9.74 14.53
C THR A 26 7.22 -10.96 14.67
N ASN A 27 7.85 -11.14 15.84
CA ASN A 27 8.70 -12.28 16.18
C ASN A 27 9.67 -12.66 15.04
N LEU A 28 10.85 -12.02 15.01
CA LEU A 28 11.84 -12.19 13.93
C LEU A 28 12.44 -13.62 13.83
N ALA A 29 12.06 -14.55 14.71
CA ALA A 29 12.34 -15.98 14.51
C ALA A 29 11.36 -16.66 13.55
N GLY A 30 10.48 -15.89 12.88
CA GLY A 30 9.54 -16.37 11.88
C GLY A 30 8.21 -16.85 12.45
N ASN A 31 7.90 -16.56 13.71
CA ASN A 31 6.68 -17.00 14.39
C ASN A 31 5.69 -15.84 14.58
N GLY A 32 5.32 -15.16 13.50
CA GLY A 32 4.41 -14.01 13.55
C GLY A 32 3.05 -14.33 14.17
N ALA A 33 2.48 -13.36 14.89
CA ALA A 33 1.21 -13.50 15.59
C ALA A 33 0.49 -12.18 15.81
N VAL A 34 -0.74 -12.28 16.29
CA VAL A 34 -1.48 -11.19 16.93
C VAL A 34 -1.67 -11.52 18.40
N VAL A 35 -1.44 -10.54 19.27
CA VAL A 35 -1.75 -10.59 20.70
C VAL A 35 -2.95 -9.69 20.96
N VAL A 36 -3.99 -10.23 21.60
CA VAL A 36 -5.13 -9.45 22.09
C VAL A 36 -5.12 -9.39 23.60
N LEU A 37 -5.51 -8.25 24.13
CA LEU A 37 -5.55 -7.95 25.56
C LEU A 37 -6.86 -7.24 25.89
N ASP A 38 -7.60 -7.75 26.86
CA ASP A 38 -8.71 -7.05 27.49
C ASP A 38 -8.24 -6.65 28.90
N ILE A 39 -7.96 -5.36 29.11
CA ILE A 39 -7.43 -4.86 30.39
C ILE A 39 -8.48 -4.90 31.50
N SER A 40 -9.77 -4.98 31.18
CA SER A 40 -10.84 -4.99 32.17
C SER A 40 -10.96 -6.36 32.85
N SER A 41 -10.78 -7.43 32.06
CA SER A 41 -10.83 -8.82 32.56
C SER A 41 -9.46 -9.43 32.82
N GLY A 42 -8.39 -8.80 32.31
CA GLY A 42 -7.04 -9.37 32.29
C GLY A 42 -6.88 -10.49 31.25
N TYR A 43 -7.88 -10.70 30.38
CA TYR A 43 -7.81 -11.70 29.32
C TYR A 43 -6.70 -11.35 28.33
N VAL A 44 -5.90 -12.35 27.99
CA VAL A 44 -4.85 -12.21 26.99
C VAL A 44 -4.73 -13.47 26.17
N ARG A 45 -4.66 -13.31 24.85
CA ARG A 45 -4.49 -14.41 23.90
C ARG A 45 -3.46 -14.02 22.87
N ARG A 46 -2.59 -14.97 22.52
CA ARG A 46 -1.69 -14.87 21.37
C ARG A 46 -2.16 -15.87 20.32
N VAL A 47 -2.56 -15.37 19.16
CA VAL A 47 -3.04 -16.16 18.02
C VAL A 47 -1.96 -16.18 16.95
N SER A 48 -1.64 -17.34 16.41
CA SER A 48 -0.70 -17.47 15.29
C SER A 48 -1.24 -18.49 14.29
N ASN A 49 -1.25 -18.13 13.01
CA ASN A 49 -1.66 -19.01 11.92
C ASN A 49 -0.87 -18.67 10.65
N PRO A 50 -0.95 -19.48 9.57
CA PRO A 50 -0.14 -19.27 8.36
C PRO A 50 -0.24 -17.88 7.71
N THR A 51 -1.34 -17.14 7.88
CA THR A 51 -1.49 -15.79 7.31
C THR A 51 -0.68 -14.72 8.04
N MET A 52 -0.20 -15.01 9.25
CA MET A 52 0.61 -14.10 10.06
C MET A 52 2.11 -14.34 9.86
N LEU A 53 2.47 -15.34 9.05
CA LEU A 53 3.85 -15.66 8.69
C LEU A 53 4.24 -14.97 7.38
N ILE A 54 5.53 -14.95 7.07
CA ILE A 54 6.02 -14.45 5.78
C ILE A 54 5.34 -15.18 4.61
N GLN A 55 5.11 -14.45 3.51
CA GLN A 55 4.59 -15.04 2.28
C GLN A 55 5.72 -15.79 1.56
N PRO A 56 5.58 -17.11 1.29
CA PRO A 56 6.64 -17.90 0.66
C PRO A 56 7.09 -17.32 -0.68
N GLY A 57 8.41 -17.15 -0.85
CA GLY A 57 9.03 -16.64 -2.07
C GLY A 57 8.87 -15.14 -2.31
N TYR A 58 8.22 -14.40 -1.40
CA TYR A 58 8.11 -12.95 -1.51
C TYR A 58 9.45 -12.27 -1.16
N VAL A 59 9.82 -11.24 -1.93
CA VAL A 59 11.00 -10.42 -1.70
C VAL A 59 10.55 -8.98 -1.54
N VAL A 60 10.93 -8.35 -0.43
CA VAL A 60 10.59 -6.95 -0.16
C VAL A 60 11.29 -6.05 -1.18
N ASP A 61 10.52 -5.20 -1.84
CA ASP A 61 10.99 -4.16 -2.76
C ASP A 61 10.73 -2.79 -2.15
N VAL A 62 11.79 -1.98 -2.02
CA VAL A 62 11.71 -0.58 -1.62
C VAL A 62 12.29 0.29 -2.72
N GLY A 63 11.43 1.07 -3.39
CA GLY A 63 11.82 2.00 -4.45
C GLY A 63 12.59 1.36 -5.62
N GLY A 64 12.33 0.08 -5.91
CA GLY A 64 13.01 -0.72 -6.95
C GLY A 64 14.24 -1.49 -6.46
N ALA A 65 14.59 -1.39 -5.17
CA ALA A 65 15.69 -2.15 -4.57
C ALA A 65 15.15 -3.35 -3.78
N LEU A 66 15.69 -4.53 -4.06
CA LEU A 66 15.26 -5.78 -3.44
C LEU A 66 16.01 -6.10 -2.14
N PHE A 67 15.28 -6.49 -1.09
CA PHE A 67 15.78 -6.80 0.24
C PHE A 67 15.43 -8.25 0.67
N PRO A 68 16.11 -9.27 0.12
CA PRO A 68 15.79 -10.69 0.41
C PRO A 68 16.10 -11.11 1.86
N SER A 69 16.91 -10.34 2.58
CA SER A 69 17.22 -10.58 4.00
C SER A 69 16.12 -10.11 4.95
N VAL A 70 15.14 -9.32 4.48
CA VAL A 70 14.00 -8.90 5.30
C VAL A 70 13.01 -10.05 5.38
N GLN A 71 12.97 -10.68 6.56
CA GLN A 71 12.12 -11.84 6.88
C GLN A 71 11.26 -11.48 8.08
N ALA A 72 10.36 -10.52 7.90
CA ALA A 72 9.52 -9.95 8.94
C ALA A 72 8.05 -10.39 8.74
N PRO A 73 7.46 -11.13 9.71
CA PRO A 73 6.06 -11.56 9.70
C PRO A 73 5.04 -10.42 9.92
N SER A 74 3.91 -10.72 10.58
CA SER A 74 2.85 -9.79 10.96
C SER A 74 3.38 -8.48 11.53
N ASP A 75 2.87 -7.35 11.03
CA ASP A 75 3.29 -6.03 11.51
C ASP A 75 2.15 -5.00 11.44
N GLY A 76 1.93 -4.41 10.25
CA GLY A 76 0.87 -3.43 10.06
C GLY A 76 -0.50 -3.96 10.47
N ILE A 77 -1.19 -3.19 11.32
CA ILE A 77 -2.47 -3.57 11.93
C ILE A 77 -3.43 -2.39 11.99
N GLY A 78 -4.68 -2.64 11.63
CA GLY A 78 -5.77 -1.66 11.66
C GLY A 78 -7.02 -2.27 12.26
N LEU A 79 -7.80 -1.47 12.97
CA LEU A 79 -9.08 -1.89 13.54
C LEU A 79 -10.21 -1.27 12.73
N ALA A 80 -11.23 -2.06 12.41
CA ALA A 80 -12.46 -1.53 11.84
C ALA A 80 -12.98 -0.36 12.70
N PRO A 81 -13.53 0.72 12.09
CA PRO A 81 -14.09 1.84 12.85
C PRO A 81 -15.20 1.44 13.84
N ASP A 82 -15.91 0.34 13.57
CA ASP A 82 -16.94 -0.23 14.46
C ASP A 82 -16.39 -1.32 15.40
N GLY A 83 -15.10 -1.64 15.32
CA GLY A 83 -14.43 -2.66 16.12
C GLY A 83 -14.74 -4.11 15.72
N SER A 84 -15.51 -4.36 14.66
CA SER A 84 -15.99 -5.71 14.29
C SER A 84 -14.93 -6.62 13.68
N ALA A 85 -13.88 -6.03 13.10
CA ALA A 85 -12.83 -6.77 12.41
C ALA A 85 -11.45 -6.14 12.62
N LEU A 86 -10.46 -7.01 12.71
CA LEU A 86 -9.05 -6.66 12.70
C LEU A 86 -8.49 -6.87 11.30
N TYR A 87 -7.74 -5.90 10.82
CA TYR A 87 -7.01 -5.94 9.56
C TYR A 87 -5.53 -6.02 9.86
N TYR A 88 -4.80 -6.85 9.14
CA TYR A 88 -3.35 -6.94 9.29
C TYR A 88 -2.65 -7.33 7.99
N SER A 89 -1.36 -7.04 7.92
CA SER A 89 -0.47 -7.54 6.89
C SER A 89 0.86 -7.96 7.47
N VAL A 90 1.66 -8.65 6.66
CA VAL A 90 3.03 -9.05 6.99
C VAL A 90 4.00 -8.17 6.20
N ILE A 91 5.17 -7.84 6.75
CA ILE A 91 6.17 -7.04 6.03
C ILE A 91 6.68 -7.81 4.81
N THR A 92 7.07 -9.08 4.99
CA THR A 92 7.52 -9.96 3.89
C THR A 92 6.31 -10.61 3.23
N GLY A 93 5.49 -9.80 2.57
CA GLY A 93 4.29 -10.20 1.85
C GLY A 93 3.50 -8.99 1.37
N SER A 94 2.45 -9.22 0.60
CA SER A 94 1.64 -8.12 0.02
C SER A 94 0.14 -8.23 0.30
N HIS A 95 -0.29 -9.29 0.95
CA HIS A 95 -1.71 -9.49 1.27
C HIS A 95 -2.16 -8.62 2.46
N LEU A 96 -3.37 -8.10 2.34
CA LEU A 96 -4.15 -7.54 3.45
C LEU A 96 -5.14 -8.61 3.91
N PHE A 97 -5.07 -8.98 5.18
CA PHE A 97 -5.95 -9.96 5.81
C PHE A 97 -6.99 -9.28 6.68
N ARG A 98 -8.12 -9.96 6.90
CA ARG A 98 -9.20 -9.56 7.80
C ARG A 98 -9.63 -10.73 8.67
N VAL A 99 -9.85 -10.49 9.96
CA VAL A 99 -10.37 -11.48 10.92
C VAL A 99 -11.41 -10.84 11.86
N PRO A 100 -12.53 -11.50 12.19
CA PRO A 100 -13.49 -10.99 13.17
C PRO A 100 -12.88 -10.86 14.57
N THR A 101 -13.10 -9.73 15.25
CA THR A 101 -12.50 -9.45 16.56
C THR A 101 -13.09 -10.29 17.69
N ASP A 102 -14.40 -10.59 17.65
CA ASP A 102 -15.07 -11.40 18.67
C ASP A 102 -14.42 -12.78 18.84
N MET A 103 -13.97 -13.39 17.74
CA MET A 103 -13.28 -14.68 17.77
C MET A 103 -11.93 -14.63 18.50
N LEU A 104 -11.28 -13.47 18.52
CA LEU A 104 -9.98 -13.29 19.19
C LEU A 104 -10.13 -13.25 20.71
N PHE A 105 -11.29 -12.79 21.21
CA PHE A 105 -11.60 -12.69 22.65
C PHE A 105 -12.41 -13.86 23.20
N ASP A 106 -12.83 -14.80 22.36
CA ASP A 106 -13.52 -16.02 22.78
C ASP A 106 -12.52 -17.15 23.06
N ALA A 107 -12.38 -17.51 24.34
CA ALA A 107 -11.49 -18.60 24.78
C ALA A 107 -11.89 -19.99 24.26
N SER A 108 -13.13 -20.17 23.79
CA SER A 108 -13.61 -21.44 23.24
C SER A 108 -13.27 -21.63 21.76
N VAL A 109 -12.95 -20.56 21.05
CA VAL A 109 -12.60 -20.59 19.61
C VAL A 109 -11.15 -21.02 19.43
N THR A 110 -10.88 -22.00 18.56
CA THR A 110 -9.52 -22.48 18.27
C THR A 110 -8.79 -21.59 17.26
N ASP A 111 -7.45 -21.65 17.23
CA ASP A 111 -6.66 -20.93 16.22
C ASP A 111 -6.98 -21.38 14.79
N ASP A 112 -7.33 -22.66 14.59
CA ASP A 112 -7.81 -23.19 13.30
C ASP A 112 -9.14 -22.58 12.87
N ALA A 113 -10.07 -22.36 13.82
CA ALA A 113 -11.33 -21.69 13.53
C ALA A 113 -11.11 -20.22 13.17
N ILE A 114 -10.18 -19.54 13.86
CA ILE A 114 -9.78 -18.17 13.53
C ILE A 114 -9.15 -18.12 12.13
N PHE A 115 -8.26 -19.06 11.80
CA PHE A 115 -7.66 -19.17 10.47
C PHE A 115 -8.72 -19.40 9.40
N ALA A 116 -9.69 -20.29 9.64
CA ALA A 116 -10.80 -20.55 8.71
C ALA A 116 -11.71 -19.32 8.49
N ALA A 117 -11.85 -18.46 9.51
CA ALA A 117 -12.58 -17.20 9.39
C ALA A 117 -11.73 -16.04 8.81
N THR A 118 -10.42 -16.23 8.70
CA THR A 118 -9.51 -15.23 8.15
C THR A 118 -9.68 -15.14 6.64
N THR A 119 -9.76 -13.90 6.15
CA THR A 119 -10.06 -13.58 4.76
C THR A 119 -8.86 -12.85 4.15
N ILE A 120 -8.44 -13.23 2.94
CA ILE A 120 -7.52 -12.41 2.13
C ILE A 120 -8.38 -11.35 1.45
N LEU A 121 -8.32 -10.11 1.95
CA LEU A 121 -9.13 -9.02 1.44
C LEU A 121 -8.58 -8.47 0.13
N PHE A 122 -7.25 -8.35 0.04
CA PHE A 122 -6.62 -7.68 -1.10
C PHE A 122 -5.15 -8.07 -1.25
N ASN A 123 -4.61 -8.00 -2.47
CA ASN A 123 -3.17 -8.03 -2.72
C ASN A 123 -2.69 -6.61 -3.07
N LYS A 124 -1.99 -5.97 -2.14
CA LYS A 124 -1.52 -4.58 -2.24
C LYS A 124 -0.43 -4.40 -3.30
N SER A 125 0.12 -5.49 -3.84
CA SER A 125 1.29 -5.51 -4.75
C SER A 125 2.58 -4.90 -4.16
N THR A 126 2.58 -4.60 -2.87
CA THR A 126 3.67 -3.92 -2.16
C THR A 126 3.73 -4.40 -0.72
N SER A 127 4.93 -4.42 -0.14
CA SER A 127 5.11 -4.54 1.30
C SER A 127 4.64 -3.27 1.99
N SER A 128 4.21 -3.39 3.24
CA SER A 128 4.05 -2.25 4.12
C SER A 128 4.44 -2.63 5.55
N ASP A 129 4.93 -1.65 6.30
CA ASP A 129 5.09 -1.72 7.74
C ASP A 129 3.79 -1.22 8.38
N GLY A 130 3.77 -0.05 9.03
CA GLY A 130 2.56 0.43 9.66
C GLY A 130 1.40 0.74 8.69
N MET A 131 0.20 0.62 9.27
CA MET A 131 -1.08 0.68 8.58
C MET A 131 -2.14 1.21 9.55
N ASP A 132 -3.15 1.93 9.06
CA ASP A 132 -4.37 2.24 9.81
C ASP A 132 -5.63 1.96 8.98
N VAL A 133 -6.79 1.83 9.62
CA VAL A 133 -8.09 1.69 8.97
C VAL A 133 -9.03 2.79 9.45
N VAL A 134 -9.66 3.49 8.51
CA VAL A 134 -10.50 4.66 8.78
C VAL A 134 -11.82 4.61 8.01
N ASP A 135 -12.86 5.20 8.58
CA ASP A 135 -14.15 5.40 7.91
C ASP A 135 -14.03 6.50 6.84
N VAL A 136 -14.36 6.15 5.60
CA VAL A 136 -14.35 7.02 4.41
C VAL A 136 -15.74 7.13 3.77
N THR A 137 -16.80 6.70 4.45
CA THR A 137 -18.18 6.69 3.93
C THR A 137 -18.56 8.04 3.32
N ASP A 138 -19.19 8.05 2.15
CA ASP A 138 -19.66 9.31 1.54
C ASP A 138 -20.77 9.91 2.40
N LEU A 139 -20.50 11.03 3.06
CA LEU A 139 -21.48 11.70 3.92
C LEU A 139 -22.43 12.61 3.13
N SER A 140 -22.19 12.81 1.84
CA SER A 140 -23.08 13.59 0.98
C SER A 140 -24.30 12.79 0.49
N ASP A 141 -24.28 11.46 0.65
CA ASP A 141 -25.36 10.55 0.35
C ASP A 141 -25.75 9.76 1.61
N GLU A 142 -26.90 10.09 2.20
CA GLU A 142 -27.41 9.40 3.41
C GLU A 142 -27.70 7.90 3.17
N SER A 143 -27.82 7.48 1.91
CA SER A 143 -28.00 6.07 1.54
C SER A 143 -26.69 5.32 1.28
N ALA A 144 -25.55 6.02 1.32
CA ALA A 144 -24.24 5.41 1.07
C ALA A 144 -23.94 4.33 2.11
N PRO A 145 -23.53 3.12 1.67
CA PRO A 145 -23.17 2.07 2.59
C PRO A 145 -21.87 2.42 3.34
N PRO A 146 -21.67 1.93 4.58
CA PRO A 146 -20.43 2.16 5.31
C PRO A 146 -19.23 1.64 4.51
N THR A 147 -18.31 2.54 4.22
CA THR A 147 -17.09 2.30 3.44
C THR A 147 -15.89 2.64 4.28
N TRP A 148 -14.92 1.72 4.34
CA TRP A 148 -13.69 1.90 5.09
C TRP A 148 -12.51 1.94 4.13
N ALA A 149 -11.38 2.43 4.62
CA ALA A 149 -10.14 2.35 3.89
C ALA A 149 -8.96 1.99 4.77
N ALA A 150 -8.08 1.13 4.24
CA ALA A 150 -6.75 0.92 4.81
C ALA A 150 -5.81 1.98 4.23
N ILE A 151 -5.07 2.65 5.09
CA ILE A 151 -3.98 3.57 4.74
C ILE A 151 -2.68 2.88 5.13
N TYR A 152 -1.75 2.76 4.19
CA TYR A 152 -0.51 2.01 4.38
C TYR A 152 0.63 2.60 3.54
N GLY A 153 1.87 2.29 3.96
CA GLY A 153 3.06 2.56 3.16
C GLY A 153 3.13 1.71 1.91
N ASP A 154 3.31 2.32 0.75
CA ASP A 154 3.63 1.63 -0.49
C ASP A 154 5.14 1.76 -0.76
N PHE A 155 5.88 0.72 -0.38
CA PHE A 155 7.33 0.69 -0.45
C PHE A 155 7.86 0.69 -1.88
N VAL A 156 7.16 0.04 -2.81
CA VAL A 156 7.54 0.00 -4.23
C VAL A 156 7.56 1.40 -4.84
N HIS A 157 6.60 2.25 -4.45
CA HIS A 157 6.40 3.57 -5.08
C HIS A 157 6.86 4.76 -4.23
N ASP A 158 7.52 4.54 -3.10
CA ASP A 158 7.87 5.59 -2.12
C ASP A 158 6.65 6.47 -1.79
N ALA A 159 5.55 5.83 -1.39
CA ALA A 159 4.24 6.48 -1.29
C ALA A 159 3.44 6.09 -0.04
N LEU A 160 2.44 6.91 0.25
CA LEU A 160 1.33 6.57 1.14
C LEU A 160 0.13 6.24 0.26
N ALA A 161 -0.42 5.04 0.43
CA ALA A 161 -1.56 4.54 -0.33
C ALA A 161 -2.81 4.48 0.54
N LEU A 162 -3.97 4.48 -0.12
CA LEU A 162 -5.29 4.28 0.44
C LEU A 162 -6.01 3.21 -0.38
N LEU A 163 -6.55 2.19 0.27
CA LEU A 163 -7.37 1.14 -0.34
C LEU A 163 -8.77 1.20 0.27
N THR A 164 -9.79 1.52 -0.54
CA THR A 164 -11.19 1.47 -0.11
C THR A 164 -11.76 0.06 -0.17
N PHE A 165 -12.64 -0.29 0.77
CA PHE A 165 -13.40 -1.53 0.79
C PHE A 165 -14.72 -1.36 1.54
N GLY A 166 -15.71 -2.20 1.22
CA GLY A 166 -16.98 -2.20 1.94
C GLY A 166 -16.84 -2.78 3.35
N SER A 167 -17.64 -2.29 4.30
CA SER A 167 -17.66 -2.79 5.69
C SER A 167 -17.98 -4.28 5.83
N GLN A 168 -18.68 -4.87 4.86
CA GLN A 168 -19.16 -6.27 4.88
C GLN A 168 -18.43 -7.21 3.90
N GLN A 169 -17.35 -6.76 3.26
CA GLN A 169 -16.78 -7.51 2.12
C GLN A 169 -16.06 -8.80 2.58
N GLN A 170 -16.52 -9.95 2.05
CA GLN A 170 -15.86 -11.25 2.13
C GLN A 170 -14.96 -11.44 0.89
N SER A 171 -13.73 -11.93 1.13
CA SER A 171 -12.66 -12.39 0.23
C SER A 171 -12.76 -11.99 -1.25
N VAL A 172 -11.81 -11.20 -1.74
CA VAL A 172 -11.65 -11.00 -3.19
C VAL A 172 -10.18 -11.13 -3.59
N VAL A 173 -9.84 -12.26 -4.18
CA VAL A 173 -8.64 -12.37 -5.01
C VAL A 173 -8.95 -11.64 -6.33
N THR A 174 -8.39 -10.44 -6.45
CA THR A 174 -8.28 -9.59 -7.67
C THR A 174 -9.58 -9.19 -8.39
N GLY A 175 -9.89 -7.89 -8.37
CA GLY A 175 -10.37 -7.21 -9.58
C GLY A 175 -11.87 -6.99 -9.82
N GLU A 176 -12.73 -6.90 -8.81
CA GLU A 176 -14.13 -6.44 -9.00
C GLU A 176 -14.41 -5.01 -8.47
N GLU A 177 -15.48 -4.42 -9.01
CA GLU A 177 -15.98 -3.06 -8.77
C GLU A 177 -16.11 -2.73 -7.27
N GLY A 178 -15.38 -1.71 -6.82
CA GLY A 178 -15.53 -1.13 -5.47
C GLY A 178 -14.21 -0.91 -4.72
N ASN A 179 -13.20 -1.74 -4.96
CA ASN A 179 -11.89 -1.60 -4.34
C ASN A 179 -10.99 -0.71 -5.20
N THR A 180 -10.71 0.51 -4.72
CA THR A 180 -9.84 1.46 -5.43
C THR A 180 -8.59 1.69 -4.61
N ILE A 181 -7.42 1.42 -5.20
CA ILE A 181 -6.15 1.90 -4.66
C ILE A 181 -5.94 3.34 -5.16
N GLY A 182 -5.81 4.27 -4.24
CA GLY A 182 -5.39 5.63 -4.50
C GLY A 182 -4.03 5.91 -3.87
N THR A 183 -3.14 6.61 -4.59
CA THR A 183 -1.94 7.20 -3.99
C THR A 183 -2.32 8.52 -3.33
N LEU A 184 -2.21 8.60 -2.00
CA LEU A 184 -2.47 9.83 -1.24
C LEU A 184 -1.35 10.84 -1.42
N THR A 185 -0.11 10.36 -1.37
CA THR A 185 1.09 11.18 -1.60
C THR A 185 2.26 10.27 -1.95
N GLN A 186 3.24 10.82 -2.68
CA GLN A 186 4.47 10.12 -3.03
C GLN A 186 5.64 11.07 -2.95
N SER A 187 6.78 10.58 -2.49
CA SER A 187 8.00 11.36 -2.43
C SER A 187 9.22 10.45 -2.46
N GLN A 188 9.80 10.33 -3.66
CA GLN A 188 11.00 9.51 -3.88
C GLN A 188 12.08 9.83 -2.84
N GLN A 189 12.66 8.79 -2.25
CA GLN A 189 13.73 8.85 -1.23
C GLN A 189 13.35 9.55 0.10
N ARG A 190 12.10 9.99 0.23
CA ARG A 190 11.56 10.61 1.46
C ARG A 190 10.50 9.74 2.12
N MET A 191 9.93 8.78 1.40
CA MET A 191 8.91 7.83 1.88
C MET A 191 9.34 6.36 1.65
N GLU A 192 10.64 6.09 1.67
CA GLU A 192 11.22 4.74 1.49
C GLU A 192 10.62 3.72 2.48
N TRP A 193 10.41 4.14 3.72
CA TRP A 193 9.82 3.30 4.75
C TRP A 193 8.81 4.10 5.55
N VAL A 194 7.54 4.03 5.16
CA VAL A 194 6.42 4.54 5.96
C VAL A 194 6.12 3.52 7.05
N ASP A 195 6.09 3.99 8.28
CA ASP A 195 6.00 3.17 9.48
C ASP A 195 4.72 3.58 10.21
N THR A 196 4.78 4.34 11.29
CA THR A 196 3.62 4.73 12.08
C THR A 196 2.60 5.53 11.26
N ILE A 197 1.33 5.10 11.27
CA ILE A 197 0.20 5.81 10.65
C ILE A 197 -0.94 5.92 11.66
N VAL A 198 -1.51 7.13 11.78
CA VAL A 198 -2.79 7.37 12.45
C VAL A 198 -3.68 8.24 11.56
N ALA A 199 -4.92 7.80 11.36
CA ALA A 199 -5.90 8.51 10.57
C ALA A 199 -7.23 8.61 11.31
N ASP A 200 -7.83 9.80 11.32
CA ASP A 200 -9.14 10.02 11.93
C ASP A 200 -9.92 11.14 11.22
N LYS A 201 -11.23 11.19 11.45
CA LYS A 201 -12.10 12.27 10.99
C LYS A 201 -11.53 13.61 11.43
N ASN A 202 -11.55 14.58 10.52
CA ASN A 202 -11.15 15.94 10.81
C ASN A 202 -12.25 16.64 11.61
N PRO A 203 -12.05 16.94 12.90
CA PRO A 203 -13.09 17.56 13.72
C PRO A 203 -13.39 19.00 13.30
N GLN A 204 -12.52 19.62 12.49
CA GLN A 204 -12.67 20.99 12.02
C GLN A 204 -13.38 21.10 10.67
N ASP A 205 -13.69 19.97 10.03
CA ASP A 205 -14.31 19.95 8.71
C ASP A 205 -15.64 19.20 8.73
N MET A 206 -16.73 19.97 8.61
CA MET A 206 -18.08 19.44 8.55
C MET A 206 -18.36 18.65 7.26
N GLN A 207 -17.52 18.77 6.23
CA GLN A 207 -17.60 17.93 5.02
C GLN A 207 -16.94 16.55 5.23
N GLY A 208 -16.34 16.31 6.40
CA GLY A 208 -15.90 14.99 6.82
C GLY A 208 -14.54 14.55 6.29
N SER A 209 -13.65 15.47 5.89
CA SER A 209 -12.26 15.07 5.57
C SER A 209 -11.59 14.26 6.68
N ILE A 210 -10.51 13.58 6.33
CA ILE A 210 -9.70 12.78 7.24
C ILE A 210 -8.37 13.49 7.45
N VAL A 211 -7.88 13.53 8.69
CA VAL A 211 -6.52 13.95 9.01
C VAL A 211 -5.67 12.70 9.18
N VAL A 212 -4.55 12.63 8.45
CA VAL A 212 -3.58 11.54 8.56
C VAL A 212 -2.27 12.11 9.08
N TYR A 213 -1.76 11.55 10.16
CA TYR A 213 -0.38 11.71 10.59
C TYR A 213 0.37 10.42 10.30
N PHE A 214 1.58 10.55 9.77
CA PHE A 214 2.43 9.39 9.55
C PHE A 214 3.90 9.73 9.65
N THR A 215 4.71 8.73 9.93
CA THR A 215 6.17 8.85 9.87
C THR A 215 6.70 8.20 8.61
N SER A 216 7.81 8.71 8.13
CA SER A 216 8.62 7.98 7.15
C SER A 216 10.08 8.09 7.50
N ASN A 217 10.81 7.04 7.21
CA ASN A 217 12.23 6.96 7.50
C ASN A 217 12.99 6.25 6.37
N ARG A 218 14.28 6.05 6.57
CA ARG A 218 15.19 5.37 5.64
C ARG A 218 15.75 4.09 6.28
N LEU A 219 14.92 3.33 6.99
CA LEU A 219 15.31 2.10 7.68
C LEU A 219 16.12 1.13 6.78
N PRO A 220 15.79 0.92 5.50
CA PRO A 220 16.62 0.08 4.61
C PRO A 220 18.09 0.52 4.53
N ARG A 221 18.36 1.82 4.65
CA ARG A 221 19.73 2.36 4.66
C ARG A 221 20.43 2.14 6.00
N TYR A 222 19.67 2.19 7.10
CA TYR A 222 20.21 1.90 8.43
C TYR A 222 20.67 0.45 8.51
N VAL A 223 19.80 -0.50 8.11
CA VAL A 223 20.10 -1.94 8.19
C VAL A 223 21.22 -2.38 7.24
N THR A 224 21.43 -1.65 6.14
CA THR A 224 22.53 -1.88 5.19
C THR A 224 23.79 -1.09 5.50
N TRP A 225 23.86 -0.39 6.64
CA TRP A 225 25.00 0.45 7.03
C TRP A 225 25.34 1.55 6.00
N SER A 226 24.35 2.01 5.25
CA SER A 226 24.49 3.00 4.16
C SER A 226 23.78 4.33 4.47
N MET A 227 23.23 4.49 5.67
CA MET A 227 22.56 5.70 6.11
C MET A 227 23.55 6.86 6.27
N ASP A 228 23.25 8.00 5.64
CA ASP A 228 24.01 9.23 5.78
C ASP A 228 23.57 10.01 7.03
N PHE A 229 24.43 10.07 8.05
CA PHE A 229 24.18 10.83 9.27
C PHE A 229 24.76 12.26 9.25
N SER A 230 25.46 12.67 8.18
CA SER A 230 25.98 14.03 8.04
C SER A 230 24.90 15.07 7.72
N GLY A 231 23.75 14.62 7.22
CA GLY A 231 22.68 15.47 6.70
C GLY A 231 22.86 15.90 5.24
N GLY A 232 23.94 15.50 4.58
CA GLY A 232 24.22 15.81 3.17
C GLY A 232 23.14 15.33 2.19
N ARG A 233 22.39 14.28 2.55
CA ARG A 233 21.24 13.75 1.79
C ARG A 233 19.88 14.09 2.39
N GLY A 234 19.81 15.13 3.23
CA GLY A 234 18.61 15.54 3.96
C GLY A 234 18.23 14.57 5.09
N SER A 235 17.12 14.86 5.78
CA SER A 235 16.70 14.12 6.98
C SER A 235 16.48 12.63 6.74
N ASN A 236 16.85 11.79 7.71
CA ASN A 236 16.60 10.35 7.66
C ASN A 236 15.22 9.96 8.19
N MET A 237 14.62 10.78 9.04
CA MET A 237 13.31 10.56 9.65
C MET A 237 12.44 11.80 9.45
N ARG A 238 11.14 11.58 9.25
CA ARG A 238 10.15 12.62 8.96
C ARG A 238 8.84 12.31 9.66
N VAL A 239 8.15 13.36 10.08
CA VAL A 239 6.76 13.32 10.55
C VAL A 239 5.95 14.17 9.59
N TRP A 240 4.83 13.64 9.14
CA TRP A 240 3.96 14.25 8.16
C TRP A 240 2.56 14.43 8.75
N LYS A 241 1.86 15.45 8.23
CA LYS A 241 0.44 15.67 8.44
C LYS A 241 -0.18 15.97 7.09
N MET A 242 -1.28 15.32 6.76
CA MET A 242 -2.08 15.64 5.59
C MET A 242 -3.57 15.64 5.90
N VAL A 243 -4.32 16.41 5.13
CA VAL A 243 -5.79 16.37 5.13
C VAL A 243 -6.22 15.72 3.81
N VAL A 244 -6.97 14.63 3.92
CA VAL A 244 -7.53 13.88 2.80
C VAL A 244 -9.01 14.25 2.70
N PRO A 245 -9.44 14.99 1.66
CA PRO A 245 -10.86 15.22 1.43
C PRO A 245 -11.60 13.90 1.28
N ARG A 246 -12.82 13.77 1.84
CA ARG A 246 -13.71 12.68 1.43
C ARG A 246 -14.09 12.92 -0.04
N ALA A 247 -14.19 11.84 -0.81
CA ALA A 247 -14.68 11.93 -2.17
C ALA A 247 -16.08 12.56 -2.11
N SER A 248 -16.24 13.77 -2.65
CA SER A 248 -17.57 14.28 -2.94
C SER A 248 -18.10 13.48 -4.12
N SER A 249 -19.31 12.93 -4.02
CA SER A 249 -20.07 12.50 -5.20
C SER A 249 -19.88 13.55 -6.29
N PRO A 250 -19.40 13.18 -7.51
CA PRO A 250 -19.25 14.17 -8.57
C PRO A 250 -20.64 14.75 -8.80
N ARG A 251 -20.86 16.03 -8.45
CA ARG A 251 -22.04 16.76 -8.90
C ARG A 251 -22.08 16.54 -10.40
N SER A 252 -23.10 15.83 -10.89
CA SER A 252 -23.30 15.60 -12.32
C SER A 252 -23.03 16.92 -13.03
N PRO A 253 -22.06 16.98 -13.96
CA PRO A 253 -21.84 18.20 -14.69
C PRO A 253 -23.17 18.55 -15.33
N LYS A 254 -23.71 19.74 -15.02
CA LYS A 254 -24.79 20.31 -15.83
C LYS A 254 -24.32 20.15 -17.27
N SER A 255 -25.07 19.41 -18.07
CA SER A 255 -24.75 19.17 -19.48
C SER A 255 -24.74 20.51 -20.22
N SER A 256 -23.61 21.21 -20.20
CA SER A 256 -23.33 22.24 -21.17
C SER A 256 -22.90 21.52 -22.43
N ASN A 257 -23.81 21.39 -23.40
CA ASN A 257 -23.60 20.78 -24.71
C ASN A 257 -22.55 21.47 -25.59
N ASN A 258 -21.63 22.25 -25.03
CA ASN A 258 -20.57 22.92 -25.76
C ASN A 258 -19.23 22.44 -25.20
N ALA A 259 -18.60 21.50 -25.90
CA ALA A 259 -17.19 21.22 -25.67
C ALA A 259 -16.41 22.54 -25.81
N PRO A 260 -15.51 22.87 -24.86
CA PRO A 260 -14.76 24.11 -24.93
C PRO A 260 -13.88 24.14 -26.19
N THR A 261 -13.75 25.30 -26.82
CA THR A 261 -13.12 25.47 -28.14
C THR A 261 -11.68 24.96 -28.23
N TRP A 262 -10.98 24.84 -27.10
CA TRP A 262 -9.62 24.28 -27.04
C TRP A 262 -9.58 22.76 -27.34
N THR A 263 -10.66 22.02 -27.11
CA THR A 263 -10.69 20.56 -27.35
C THR A 263 -10.53 20.24 -28.85
N VAL A 264 -11.13 21.05 -29.72
CA VAL A 264 -10.97 20.94 -31.18
C VAL A 264 -9.54 21.27 -31.61
N ALA A 265 -8.92 22.28 -30.97
CA ALA A 265 -7.52 22.63 -31.24
C ALA A 265 -6.55 21.52 -30.84
N VAL A 266 -6.73 20.89 -29.67
CA VAL A 266 -5.88 19.76 -29.23
C VAL A 266 -6.03 18.57 -30.17
N MET A 267 -7.25 18.21 -30.56
CA MET A 267 -7.51 17.11 -31.50
C MET A 267 -6.90 17.37 -32.88
N ALA A 268 -6.99 18.60 -33.39
CA ALA A 268 -6.36 18.98 -34.65
C ALA A 268 -4.83 18.92 -34.58
N THR A 269 -4.24 19.30 -33.44
CA THR A 269 -2.78 19.27 -33.23
C THR A 269 -2.26 17.83 -33.16
N LEU A 270 -2.98 16.94 -32.47
CA LEU A 270 -2.65 15.51 -32.39
C LEU A 270 -2.77 14.82 -33.76
N ALA A 271 -3.80 15.15 -34.55
CA ALA A 271 -3.95 14.64 -35.90
C ALA A 271 -2.82 15.09 -36.83
N ALA A 272 -2.38 16.36 -36.71
CA ALA A 272 -1.25 16.89 -37.49
C ALA A 272 0.09 16.21 -37.12
N LEU A 273 0.34 15.96 -35.83
CA LEU A 273 1.53 15.23 -35.36
C LEU A 273 1.55 13.79 -35.87
N LEU A 274 0.40 13.10 -35.86
CA LEU A 274 0.28 11.74 -36.39
C LEU A 274 0.55 11.71 -37.91
N ALA A 275 0.01 12.67 -38.66
CA ALA A 275 0.27 12.78 -40.09
C ALA A 275 1.76 13.04 -40.39
N ALA A 276 2.43 13.88 -39.60
CA ALA A 276 3.86 14.15 -39.73
C ALA A 276 4.72 12.90 -39.44
N LEU A 277 4.36 12.11 -38.42
CA LEU A 277 5.03 10.84 -38.12
C LEU A 277 4.88 9.81 -39.24
N ILE A 278 3.68 9.71 -39.83
CA ILE A 278 3.42 8.82 -40.97
C ILE A 278 4.23 9.27 -42.20
N ALA A 279 4.28 10.57 -42.49
CA ALA A 279 5.08 11.11 -43.58
C ALA A 279 6.58 10.84 -43.38
N PHE A 280 7.10 11.06 -42.17
CA PHE A 280 8.49 10.79 -41.82
C PHE A 280 8.85 9.31 -41.99
N TYR A 281 7.97 8.41 -41.52
CA TYR A 281 8.13 6.96 -41.71
C TYR A 281 8.27 6.59 -43.20
N TRP A 282 7.44 7.17 -44.07
CA TRP A 282 7.50 6.93 -45.51
C TRP A 282 8.77 7.50 -46.15
N VAL A 283 9.23 8.67 -45.74
CA VAL A 283 10.51 9.25 -46.21
C VAL A 283 11.69 8.35 -45.86
N VAL A 284 11.76 7.90 -44.60
CA VAL A 284 12.82 6.98 -44.14
C VAL A 284 12.77 5.64 -44.90
N ARG A 285 11.57 5.11 -45.13
CA ARG A 285 11.38 3.86 -45.88
C ARG A 285 11.83 4.01 -47.34
N ARG A 286 11.50 5.12 -48.00
CA ARG A 286 11.91 5.41 -49.39
C ARG A 286 13.43 5.58 -49.52
N ALA A 287 14.07 6.20 -48.54
CA ALA A 287 15.52 6.37 -48.49
C ALA A 287 16.29 5.04 -48.32
N LYS A 288 15.69 4.04 -47.64
CA LYS A 288 16.28 2.69 -47.52
C LYS A 288 16.19 1.86 -48.80
N VAL A 289 15.20 2.10 -49.66
CA VAL A 289 15.01 1.35 -50.93
C VAL A 289 15.98 1.80 -52.03
N ASN A 290 16.55 3.01 -51.95
CA ASN A 290 17.36 3.61 -53.01
C ASN A 290 18.89 3.62 -52.75
N ARG A 291 19.42 2.79 -51.85
CA ARG A 291 20.89 2.68 -51.70
C ARG A 291 21.46 1.70 -52.74
N PRO A 292 22.37 2.11 -53.64
CA PRO A 292 23.12 1.17 -54.47
C PRO A 292 24.09 0.36 -53.60
N GLU A 293 24.13 -0.96 -53.82
CA GLU A 293 25.02 -1.88 -53.12
C GLU A 293 26.48 -1.48 -53.36
N THR A 294 27.20 -1.16 -52.28
CA THR A 294 28.66 -1.01 -52.29
C THR A 294 29.24 -2.33 -51.78
N SER A 295 29.75 -3.14 -52.70
CA SER A 295 30.53 -4.33 -52.38
C SER A 295 31.93 -3.91 -51.92
N PHE A 296 32.28 -4.25 -50.69
CA PHE A 296 33.65 -4.10 -50.19
C PHE A 296 34.39 -5.43 -50.36
N LEU A 297 35.44 -5.41 -51.19
CA LEU A 297 36.45 -6.47 -51.29
C LEU A 297 37.25 -6.52 -49.98
N ILE A 298 37.26 -7.67 -49.33
CA ILE A 298 38.12 -7.96 -48.17
C ILE A 298 39.48 -8.45 -48.70
N HIS A 299 40.54 -7.73 -48.38
CA HIS A 299 41.92 -8.19 -48.57
C HIS A 299 42.41 -8.77 -47.23
N GLU A 300 42.60 -10.09 -47.19
CA GLU A 300 43.31 -10.75 -46.09
C GLU A 300 44.82 -10.49 -46.25
N THR A 301 45.45 -9.96 -45.20
CA THR A 301 46.90 -10.01 -45.03
C THR A 301 47.24 -10.59 -43.65
N GLU A 302 47.85 -11.77 -43.73
CA GLU A 302 48.88 -12.39 -42.88
C GLU A 302 48.80 -12.30 -41.33
N LYS A 303 48.75 -13.48 -40.71
CA LYS A 303 49.17 -13.72 -39.32
C LYS A 303 50.70 -13.81 -39.24
N PRO A 304 51.32 -13.46 -38.09
CA PRO A 304 52.74 -13.68 -37.88
C PRO A 304 53.05 -15.11 -37.39
N VAL A 305 54.26 -15.55 -37.77
CA VAL A 305 55.02 -16.79 -37.51
C VAL A 305 54.80 -17.91 -38.53
#